data_AF-J3NC96-F1
#
_entry.id   AF-J3NC96-F1
#
_cell.length_a   1.000
_cell.length_b   1.000
_cell.length_c   1.000
_cell.angle_alpha   90.00
_cell.angle_beta   90.00
_cell.angle_gamma   90.00
#
_symmetry.space_group_name_H-M   'P 1'
#
loop_
_entity.id
_entity.type
_entity.pdbx_description
1 polymer ?
#
loop_
_entity_poly.entity_id
_entity_poly.type
_entity_poly.pdbx_seq_one_letter_code
_entity_poly.pdbx_strand_id
1 'polypeptide(L)'
;MASLMANWTPRAMCPQHTLTAARGVSDSTEALTIETSVPYKSHVVGRPGRGVATTERELVSFFRDMSVVRHAEIAKLIRDAVAAFAELMGRRDGCSGVEG
;
A
#
# COMPACT_ATOMS: atom_id res chain seq x y z
N MET A 1 13.01 34.57 3.59
CA MET A 1 12.64 33.20 4.02
C MET A 1 11.13 33.01 4.28
N ALA A 2 10.27 34.05 4.21
CA ALA A 2 8.82 33.93 4.45
C ALA A 2 8.00 33.42 3.24
N SER A 3 8.56 33.40 2.03
CA SER A 3 7.80 33.14 0.79
C SER A 3 7.57 31.66 0.46
N LEU A 4 8.20 30.72 1.18
CA LEU A 4 8.02 29.27 0.98
C LEU A 4 6.85 28.70 1.80
N MET A 5 6.22 29.49 2.68
CA MET A 5 5.17 29.04 3.60
C MET A 5 3.74 29.14 3.02
N ALA A 6 3.54 29.83 1.89
CA ALA A 6 2.21 30.19 1.38
C ALA A 6 1.51 29.11 0.51
N ASN A 7 2.21 28.03 0.16
CA ASN A 7 1.68 26.94 -0.69
C ASN A 7 1.03 25.79 0.11
N TRP A 8 1.08 25.83 1.44
CA TRP A 8 0.57 24.75 2.30
C TRP A 8 -0.87 24.98 2.76
N THR A 9 -1.74 25.50 1.89
CA THR A 9 -3.18 25.34 2.10
C THR A 9 -3.51 23.87 1.82
N PRO A 10 -4.11 23.12 2.76
CA PRO A 10 -4.62 21.79 2.46
C PRO A 10 -5.78 21.98 1.49
N ARG A 11 -5.46 21.95 0.20
CA ARG A 11 -6.45 21.86 -0.86
C ARG A 11 -7.25 20.61 -0.52
N ALA A 12 -8.53 20.77 -0.23
CA ALA A 12 -9.43 19.65 -0.01
C ALA A 12 -9.22 18.67 -1.17
N MET A 13 -8.53 17.57 -0.89
CA MET A 13 -8.27 16.52 -1.86
C MET A 13 -9.60 15.81 -2.04
N CYS A 14 -10.46 16.34 -2.91
CA CYS A 14 -11.46 15.51 -3.55
C CYS A 14 -10.72 14.28 -4.09
N PRO A 15 -11.12 13.05 -3.75
CA PRO A 15 -10.50 11.87 -4.31
C PRO A 15 -10.88 11.84 -5.80
N GLN A 16 -10.05 12.43 -6.66
CA GLN A 16 -10.08 12.12 -8.07
C GLN A 16 -9.36 10.77 -8.25
N HIS A 17 -10.00 9.70 -7.77
CA HIS A 17 -9.72 8.38 -8.31
C HIS A 17 -10.35 8.36 -9.70
N THR A 18 -9.57 8.78 -10.69
CA THR A 18 -9.86 8.49 -12.09
C THR A 18 -10.01 6.97 -12.19
N LEU A 19 -11.25 6.50 -12.34
CA LEU A 19 -11.56 5.09 -12.53
C LEU A 19 -10.91 4.66 -13.85
N THR A 20 -9.69 4.15 -13.76
CA THR A 20 -9.08 3.35 -14.83
C THR A 20 -10.04 2.19 -15.04
N ALA A 21 -10.61 2.03 -16.24
CA ALA A 21 -11.49 0.91 -16.55
C ALA A 21 -10.78 -0.39 -16.14
N ALA A 22 -11.28 -1.01 -15.07
CA ALA A 22 -10.70 -2.23 -14.55
C ALA A 22 -10.90 -3.31 -15.61
N ARG A 23 -9.82 -3.71 -16.29
CA ARG A 23 -9.82 -5.01 -16.97
C ARG A 23 -10.24 -6.04 -15.94
N GLY A 24 -11.26 -6.84 -16.27
CA GLY A 24 -11.68 -7.95 -15.42
C GLY A 24 -10.47 -8.87 -15.16
N VAL A 25 -10.18 -9.12 -13.89
CA VAL A 25 -9.22 -10.13 -13.47
C VAL A 25 -9.95 -11.46 -13.40
N SER A 26 -9.39 -12.52 -13.96
CA SER A 26 -9.98 -13.85 -13.85
C SER A 26 -10.04 -14.31 -12.38
N ASP A 27 -11.15 -14.92 -12.00
CA ASP A 27 -11.41 -15.48 -10.67
C ASP A 27 -11.41 -17.02 -10.71
N SER A 28 -10.59 -17.59 -11.61
CA SER A 28 -10.56 -19.04 -11.82
C SER A 28 -10.00 -19.75 -10.58
N THR A 29 -10.61 -20.90 -10.28
CA THR A 29 -10.14 -21.86 -9.28
C THR A 29 -9.43 -23.06 -9.92
N GLU A 30 -9.18 -23.00 -11.23
CA GLU A 30 -8.37 -23.99 -11.94
C GLU A 30 -6.93 -23.95 -11.43
N ALA A 31 -6.35 -25.14 -11.23
CA ALA A 31 -5.00 -25.27 -10.71
C ALA A 31 -3.98 -24.84 -11.78
N LEU A 32 -3.14 -23.88 -11.42
CA LEU A 32 -2.00 -23.40 -12.18
C LEU A 32 -0.71 -23.70 -11.43
N THR A 33 0.31 -24.17 -12.14
CA THR A 33 1.64 -24.37 -11.55
C THR A 33 2.55 -23.20 -11.88
N ILE A 34 3.07 -22.53 -10.86
CA ILE A 34 4.03 -21.42 -10.99
C ILE A 34 5.42 -21.89 -10.56
N GLU A 35 6.40 -21.65 -11.42
CA GLU A 35 7.81 -21.87 -11.12
C GLU A 35 8.45 -20.63 -10.49
N THR A 36 8.95 -20.78 -9.26
CA THR A 36 9.62 -19.70 -8.53
C THR A 36 11.14 -19.77 -8.74
N SER A 37 11.67 -18.81 -9.48
CA SER A 37 13.10 -18.73 -9.83
C SER A 37 13.94 -17.99 -8.79
N VAL A 38 13.56 -18.05 -7.51
CA VAL A 38 14.37 -17.42 -6.45
C VAL A 38 15.69 -18.20 -6.29
N PRO A 39 16.85 -17.52 -6.38
CA PRO A 39 18.13 -18.16 -6.14
C PRO A 39 18.18 -18.66 -4.68
N TYR A 40 18.50 -19.95 -4.51
CA TYR A 40 18.56 -20.59 -3.20
C TYR A 40 20.00 -21.06 -2.93
N LYS A 41 20.51 -20.76 -1.73
CA LYS A 41 21.81 -21.25 -1.25
C LYS A 41 21.55 -22.27 -0.14
N SER A 42 21.82 -23.55 -0.40
CA SER A 42 21.70 -24.62 0.60
C SER A 42 22.90 -24.63 1.53
N HIS A 43 22.66 -24.69 2.84
CA HIS A 43 23.73 -24.90 3.83
C HIS A 43 23.41 -26.02 4.82
N VAL A 44 22.17 -26.09 5.32
CA VAL A 44 21.73 -27.08 6.33
C VAL A 44 20.42 -27.78 5.92
N VAL A 45 19.53 -27.06 5.24
CA VAL A 45 18.24 -27.59 4.75
C VAL A 45 18.31 -27.76 3.23
N GLY A 46 17.65 -28.82 2.75
CA GLY A 46 17.49 -29.05 1.32
C GLY A 46 16.75 -27.91 0.64
N ARG A 47 16.96 -27.78 -0.67
CA ARG A 47 16.28 -26.76 -1.47
C ARG A 47 14.76 -26.94 -1.38
N PRO A 48 13.98 -25.90 -1.04
CA PRO A 48 12.54 -25.97 -1.19
C PRO A 48 12.18 -26.22 -2.66
N GLY A 49 11.07 -26.93 -2.87
CA GLY A 49 10.50 -27.13 -4.20
C GLY A 49 10.25 -25.78 -4.88
N ARG A 50 10.48 -25.72 -6.20
CA ARG A 50 10.31 -24.49 -6.99
C ARG A 50 8.91 -24.31 -7.56
N GLY A 51 8.22 -25.41 -7.83
CA GLY A 51 6.86 -25.43 -8.34
C GLY A 51 5.84 -25.31 -7.22
N VAL A 52 4.94 -24.35 -7.34
CA VAL A 52 3.80 -24.18 -6.44
C VAL A 52 2.53 -24.33 -7.26
N ALA A 53 1.69 -25.30 -6.91
CA ALA A 53 0.34 -25.42 -7.42
C ALA A 53 -0.55 -24.42 -6.67
N THR A 54 -1.19 -23.52 -7.40
CA THR A 54 -2.02 -22.43 -6.86
C THR A 54 -3.14 -22.12 -7.84
N THR A 55 -4.15 -21.37 -7.41
CA THR A 55 -5.19 -20.85 -8.30
C THR A 55 -4.98 -19.36 -8.58
N GLU A 56 -5.60 -18.84 -9.65
CA GLU A 56 -5.60 -17.40 -9.93
C GLU A 56 -6.25 -16.62 -8.79
N ARG A 57 -7.34 -17.15 -8.23
CA ARG A 57 -8.04 -16.58 -7.08
C ARG A 57 -7.13 -16.38 -5.88
N GLU A 58 -6.37 -17.42 -5.51
CA GLU A 58 -5.43 -17.38 -4.38
C GLU A 58 -4.29 -16.37 -4.60
N LEU A 59 -3.78 -16.24 -5.82
CA LEU A 59 -2.74 -15.26 -6.15
C LEU A 59 -3.25 -13.83 -6.03
N VAL A 60 -4.47 -13.58 -6.52
CA VAL A 60 -5.10 -12.27 -6.45
C VAL A 60 -5.43 -11.91 -5.01
N SER A 61 -5.93 -12.84 -4.20
CA SER A 61 -6.17 -12.60 -2.78
C SER A 61 -4.87 -12.33 -2.03
N PHE A 62 -3.82 -13.14 -2.25
CA PHE A 62 -2.51 -12.93 -1.64
C PHE A 62 -1.94 -11.54 -1.96
N PHE A 63 -2.00 -11.12 -3.23
CA PHE A 63 -1.54 -9.79 -3.62
C PHE A 63 -2.34 -8.67 -2.96
N ARG A 64 -3.67 -8.84 -2.85
CA ARG A 64 -4.54 -7.87 -2.17
C ARG A 64 -4.20 -7.76 -0.69
N ASP A 65 -4.05 -8.88 0.00
CA ASP A 65 -3.75 -8.90 1.43
C ASP A 65 -2.40 -8.22 1.72
N MET A 66 -1.36 -8.56 0.95
CA MET A 66 -0.05 -7.94 1.06
C MET A 66 -0.10 -6.44 0.73
N SER A 67 -0.87 -6.06 -0.30
CA SER A 67 -1.04 -4.66 -0.67
C SER A 67 -1.75 -3.87 0.42
N VAL A 68 -2.78 -4.40 1.06
CA VAL A 68 -3.50 -3.71 2.14
C VAL A 68 -2.56 -3.41 3.30
N VAL A 69 -1.77 -4.39 3.74
CA VAL A 69 -0.80 -4.19 4.83
C VAL A 69 0.23 -3.13 4.44
N ARG A 70 0.82 -3.22 3.25
CA ARG A 70 1.80 -2.24 2.76
C ARG A 70 1.24 -0.83 2.67
N HIS A 71 0.03 -0.66 2.15
CA HIS A 71 -0.61 0.66 2.07
C HIS A 71 -0.93 1.21 3.46
N ALA A 72 -1.35 0.37 4.41
CA ALA A 72 -1.58 0.79 5.79
C ALA A 72 -0.28 1.25 6.49
N GLU A 73 0.82 0.51 6.30
CA GLU A 73 2.15 0.87 6.81
C GLU A 73 2.62 2.22 6.23
N ILE A 74 2.54 2.39 4.90
CA ILE A 74 2.91 3.65 4.23
C ILE A 74 2.03 4.80 4.70
N ALA A 75 0.72 4.59 4.79
CA ALA A 75 -0.21 5.62 5.24
C ALA A 75 0.06 6.03 6.68
N LYS A 76 0.43 5.08 7.56
CA LYS A 76 0.88 5.39 8.92
C LYS A 76 2.14 6.25 8.90
N LEU A 77 3.16 5.86 8.14
CA LEU A 77 4.40 6.64 8.03
C LEU A 77 4.14 8.07 7.56
N ILE A 78 3.28 8.24 6.55
CA ILE A 78 2.90 9.56 6.04
C ILE A 78 2.17 10.38 7.11
N ARG A 79 1.19 9.80 7.81
CA ARG A 79 0.47 10.50 8.89
C ARG A 79 1.40 10.92 10.03
N ASP A 80 2.27 10.01 10.48
CA ASP A 80 3.21 10.27 11.56
C ASP A 80 4.21 11.38 11.15
N ALA A 81 4.68 11.37 9.90
CA ALA A 81 5.54 12.43 9.36
C ALA A 81 4.83 13.79 9.27
N VAL A 82 3.56 13.81 8.84
CA VAL A 82 2.76 15.04 8.79
C VAL A 82 2.52 15.60 10.19
N ALA A 83 2.22 14.74 11.17
CA ALA A 83 2.07 15.16 12.56
C ALA A 83 3.37 15.75 13.12
N ALA A 84 4.51 15.08 12.92
CA ALA A 84 5.81 15.59 13.34
C ALA A 84 6.16 16.94 12.69
N PHE A 85 5.83 17.11 11.40
CA PHE A 85 6.00 18.40 10.73
C PHE A 85 5.08 19.49 11.31
N ALA A 86 3.83 19.16 11.63
CA ALA A 86 2.91 20.10 12.26
C ALA A 86 3.40 20.54 13.65
N GLU A 87 3.93 19.62 14.46
CA GLU A 87 4.57 19.93 15.74
C GLU A 87 5.77 20.85 15.57
N LEU A 88 6.67 20.55 14.63
CA LEU A 88 7.82 21.40 14.29
C LEU A 88 7.39 22.81 13.89
N MET A 89 6.28 22.92 13.16
CA MET A 89 5.71 24.20 12.72
C MET A 89 4.87 24.90 13.79
N GLY A 90 4.76 24.35 15.01
CA GLY A 90 4.00 24.93 16.11
C GLY A 90 2.48 24.91 15.91
N ARG A 91 1.98 24.09 14.96
CA ARG A 91 0.54 23.96 14.65
C ARG A 91 -0.03 22.78 15.45
N ARG A 92 -0.27 23.01 16.74
CA ARG A 92 -0.96 22.05 17.61
C ARG A 92 -2.48 22.19 17.39
N ASP A 93 -3.09 21.12 16.90
CA ASP A 93 -4.53 20.83 16.84
C ASP A 93 -5.45 21.96 16.33
N GLY A 94 -5.75 21.91 15.03
CA GLY A 94 -6.76 22.74 14.39
C GLY A 94 -7.76 21.94 13.55
N CYS A 95 -8.13 20.74 14.01
CA CYS A 95 -9.28 20.02 13.46
C CYS A 95 -10.26 19.70 14.61
N SER A 96 -10.79 20.75 15.24
CA SER A 96 -12.02 20.65 16.02
C SER A 96 -13.19 20.45 15.06
N GLY A 97 -14.12 19.58 15.45
CA GLY A 97 -15.10 18.92 14.58
C GLY A 97 -16.01 19.82 13.75
N VAL A 98 -16.49 19.25 12.65
CA VAL A 98 -17.70 19.69 11.97
C VAL A 98 -18.86 19.01 12.69
N GLU A 99 -19.52 19.74 13.60
CA GLU A 99 -20.92 19.49 13.95
C GLU A 99 -21.79 20.44 13.13
N GLY A 100 -22.74 19.86 12.40
CA GLY A 100 -23.71 20.54 11.55
C GLY A 100 -24.54 19.51 10.79
#